data_AF-A0A3D3PF86-F1
#
_entry.id   AF-A0A3D3PF86-F1
#
_cell.length_a   1.000
_cell.length_b   1.000
_cell.length_c   1.000
_cell.angle_alpha   90.00
_cell.angle_beta   90.00
_cell.angle_gamma   90.00
#
_symmetry.space_group_name_H-M   'P 1'
#
loop_
_entity.id
_entity.type
_entity.pdbx_description
1 polymer ?
#
loop_
_entity_poly.entity_id
_entity_poly.type
_entity_poly.pdbx_seq_one_letter_code
_entity_poly.pdbx_strand_id
1 'polypeptide(L)'
;MGKVNIKIEKADLIALKQDKTTSAEFLQKYLSDKFSGTFKQICEELQAYYKDEGGSPLVPKFEIVPADCSFDDASGRGKVRLKYAVQYHFGCSDLNPVTDIAETCDFFVDEESCTLSVFIPDKVERSTVDEF
;
A
#
# COMPACT_ATOMS: atom_id res chain seq x y z
N MET A 1 11.58 -0.58 -5.98
CA MET A 1 10.21 -0.99 -5.60
C MET A 1 10.19 -1.06 -4.08
N GLY A 2 9.41 -0.20 -3.43
CA GLY A 2 9.23 -0.22 -1.98
C GLY A 2 8.63 -1.54 -1.52
N LYS A 3 9.16 -2.12 -0.44
CA LYS A 3 8.70 -3.42 0.07
C LYS A 3 8.49 -3.37 1.57
N VAL A 4 7.25 -3.58 2.00
CA VAL A 4 6.88 -3.68 3.41
C VAL A 4 6.63 -5.14 3.76
N ASN A 5 7.33 -5.66 4.77
CA ASN A 5 7.16 -7.03 5.25
C ASN A 5 6.48 -7.03 6.62
N ILE A 6 5.37 -7.74 6.73
CA ILE A 6 4.57 -7.86 7.94
C ILE A 6 4.56 -9.32 8.38
N LYS A 7 4.82 -9.56 9.67
CA LYS A 7 4.58 -10.88 10.26
C LYS A 7 3.09 -11.09 10.47
N ILE A 8 2.59 -12.22 10.00
CA ILE A 8 1.18 -12.58 10.10
C ILE A 8 1.01 -13.82 10.98
N GLU A 9 -0.15 -13.94 11.60
CA GLU A 9 -0.53 -15.12 12.37
C GLU A 9 -0.91 -16.25 11.41
N LYS A 10 -0.35 -17.45 11.66
CA LYS A 10 -0.67 -18.64 10.87
C LYS A 10 -2.17 -18.96 10.83
N ALA A 11 -2.88 -18.67 11.92
CA ALA A 11 -4.33 -18.88 12.00
C ALA A 11 -5.11 -18.00 10.99
N ASP A 12 -4.67 -16.75 10.79
CA ASP A 12 -5.33 -15.84 9.84
C ASP A 12 -5.04 -16.24 8.40
N LEU A 13 -3.83 -16.74 8.12
CA LEU A 13 -3.49 -17.31 6.83
C LEU A 13 -4.38 -18.52 6.51
N ILE A 14 -4.54 -19.44 7.46
CA ILE A 14 -5.43 -20.59 7.28
C ILE A 14 -6.87 -20.12 7.05
N ALA A 15 -7.33 -19.09 7.77
CA ALA A 15 -8.66 -18.53 7.57
C ALA A 15 -8.82 -17.93 6.16
N LEU A 16 -7.80 -17.23 5.64
CA LEU A 16 -7.80 -16.67 4.29
C LEU A 16 -7.90 -17.77 3.23
N LYS A 17 -7.10 -18.83 3.36
CA LYS A 17 -7.08 -19.96 2.41
C LYS A 17 -8.32 -20.84 2.44
N GLN A 18 -9.04 -20.85 3.56
CA GLN A 18 -10.29 -21.60 3.73
C GLN A 18 -11.53 -20.75 3.43
N ASP A 19 -11.35 -19.58 2.82
CA ASP A 19 -12.42 -18.60 2.53
C ASP A 19 -13.25 -18.22 3.77
N LYS A 20 -12.65 -18.30 4.97
CA LYS A 20 -13.27 -17.91 6.26
C LYS A 20 -13.10 -16.42 6.56
N THR A 21 -12.15 -15.76 5.90
CA THR A 21 -12.00 -14.31 5.87
C THR A 21 -11.74 -13.90 4.43
N THR A 22 -12.23 -12.72 4.04
CA THR A 22 -11.89 -12.17 2.73
C THR A 22 -10.45 -11.63 2.71
N SER A 23 -9.86 -11.53 1.53
CA SER A 23 -8.55 -10.89 1.33
C SER A 23 -8.53 -9.45 1.82
N ALA A 24 -9.63 -8.70 1.63
CA ALA A 24 -9.76 -7.34 2.12
C ALA A 24 -9.75 -7.27 3.66
N GLU A 25 -10.52 -8.12 4.36
CA GLU A 25 -10.54 -8.18 5.82
C GLU A 25 -9.17 -8.60 6.38
N PHE A 26 -8.54 -9.58 5.74
CA PHE A 26 -7.18 -10.01 6.09
C PHE A 26 -6.20 -8.84 5.97
N LEU A 27 -6.18 -8.12 4.85
CA LEU A 27 -5.28 -6.99 4.65
C LEU A 27 -5.60 -5.82 5.59
N GLN A 28 -6.87 -5.53 5.87
CA GLN A 28 -7.26 -4.49 6.82
C GLN A 28 -6.70 -4.76 8.22
N LYS A 29 -6.73 -6.02 8.67
CA LYS A 29 -6.17 -6.43 9.96
C LYS A 29 -4.68 -6.08 10.08
N TYR A 30 -3.91 -6.21 9.00
CA TYR A 30 -2.46 -6.08 9.02
C TYR A 30 -1.93 -4.73 8.55
N LEU A 31 -2.68 -4.00 7.72
CA LEU A 31 -2.22 -2.76 7.11
C LEU A 31 -2.92 -1.52 7.68
N SER A 32 -4.16 -1.62 8.16
CA SER A 32 -4.99 -0.43 8.46
C SER A 32 -4.93 0.06 9.91
N ASP A 33 -4.15 -0.57 10.79
CA ASP A 33 -3.92 -0.03 12.14
C ASP A 33 -2.99 1.19 12.06
N LYS A 34 -3.58 2.38 12.17
CA LYS A 34 -2.89 3.68 12.11
C LYS A 34 -1.80 3.87 13.17
N PHE A 35 -1.79 3.06 14.23
CA PHE A 35 -0.74 3.08 15.26
C PHE A 35 0.33 2.02 15.05
N SER A 36 0.16 1.14 14.06
CA SER A 36 1.13 0.10 13.74
C SER A 36 2.36 0.69 13.03
N GLY A 37 3.52 0.07 13.29
CA GLY A 37 4.74 0.37 12.54
C GLY A 37 4.59 0.13 11.04
N THR A 38 3.77 -0.85 10.64
CA THR A 38 3.43 -1.15 9.24
C THR A 38 2.77 0.04 8.55
N PHE A 39 1.75 0.62 9.17
CA PHE A 39 1.04 1.76 8.59
C PHE A 39 2.00 2.93 8.36
N LYS A 40 2.85 3.23 9.36
CA LYS A 40 3.88 4.26 9.25
C LYS A 40 4.85 3.97 8.11
N GLN A 41 5.33 2.73 7.99
CA GLN A 41 6.23 2.31 6.91
C GLN A 41 5.58 2.49 5.54
N ILE A 42 4.32 2.09 5.35
CA ILE A 42 3.61 2.30 4.08
C ILE A 42 3.50 3.79 3.77
N CYS A 43 3.13 4.62 4.74
CA CYS A 43 3.08 6.06 4.53
C CYS A 43 4.45 6.67 4.20
N GLU A 44 5.54 6.15 4.78
CA GLU A 44 6.91 6.59 4.49
C GLU A 44 7.35 6.20 3.08
N GLU A 45 7.06 4.97 2.64
CA GLU A 45 7.34 4.52 1.27
C GLU A 45 6.52 5.32 0.24
N LEU A 46 5.26 5.60 0.53
CA LEU A 46 4.42 6.47 -0.30
C LEU A 46 4.96 7.91 -0.32
N GLN A 47 5.43 8.46 0.80
CA GLN A 47 6.06 9.79 0.81
C GLN A 47 7.35 9.82 -0.01
N ALA A 48 8.17 8.76 0.07
CA ALA A 48 9.38 8.63 -0.71
C ALA A 48 9.08 8.64 -2.22
N TYR A 49 7.99 8.00 -2.64
CA TYR A 49 7.51 8.00 -4.03
C TYR A 49 7.25 9.42 -4.57
N TYR A 50 6.65 10.31 -3.76
CA TYR A 50 6.31 11.68 -4.16
C TYR A 50 7.41 12.72 -3.91
N LYS A 51 8.52 12.33 -3.28
CA LYS A 51 9.56 13.27 -2.80
C LYS A 51 10.17 14.13 -3.91
N ASP A 52 10.29 13.59 -5.12
CA ASP A 52 10.90 14.27 -6.26
C ASP A 52 9.94 15.18 -7.04
N GLU A 53 8.68 15.33 -6.61
CA GLU A 53 7.70 16.21 -7.28
C GLU A 53 7.75 17.67 -6.79
N GLY A 54 8.67 17.99 -5.88
CA GLY A 54 8.82 19.32 -5.29
C GLY A 54 7.95 19.52 -4.05
N GLY A 55 8.47 20.26 -3.07
CA GLY A 55 7.86 20.36 -1.74
C GLY A 55 8.12 19.13 -0.87
N SER A 56 7.63 19.16 0.37
CA SER A 56 7.71 18.01 1.29
C SER A 56 6.37 17.26 1.27
N PRO A 57 6.28 16.08 0.63
CA PRO A 57 5.04 15.32 0.59
C PRO A 57 4.75 14.70 1.96
N LEU A 58 3.47 14.63 2.30
CA LEU A 58 2.95 13.98 3.49
C LEU A 58 1.76 13.10 3.11
N VAL A 59 1.80 11.84 3.54
CA VAL A 59 0.68 10.90 3.41
C VAL A 59 0.15 10.61 4.81
N PRO A 60 -0.87 11.34 5.28
CA PRO A 60 -1.35 11.24 6.67
C PRO A 60 -2.15 9.97 6.91
N LYS A 61 -2.76 9.41 5.85
CA LYS A 61 -3.53 8.18 5.92
C LYS A 61 -3.66 7.50 4.56
N PHE A 62 -3.89 6.19 4.60
CA PHE A 62 -4.38 5.42 3.47
C PHE A 62 -5.53 4.50 3.91
N GLU A 63 -6.30 4.05 2.94
CA GLU A 63 -7.46 3.17 3.09
C GLU A 63 -7.36 2.06 2.04
N ILE A 64 -7.75 0.84 2.41
CA ILE A 64 -7.86 -0.27 1.45
C ILE A 64 -9.22 -0.16 0.76
N VAL A 65 -9.27 -0.32 -0.56
CA VAL A 65 -10.52 -0.45 -1.33
C VAL A 65 -10.90 -1.93 -1.38
N PRO A 66 -11.89 -2.40 -0.59
CA PRO A 66 -12.15 -3.84 -0.44
C PRO A 66 -12.58 -4.53 -1.73
N ALA A 67 -13.34 -3.82 -2.58
CA ALA A 67 -13.84 -4.33 -3.85
C ALA A 67 -12.73 -4.62 -4.88
N ASP A 68 -11.56 -3.98 -4.72
CA ASP A 68 -10.41 -4.10 -5.61
C ASP A 68 -9.28 -4.94 -4.96
N CYS A 69 -9.64 -5.84 -4.04
CA CYS A 69 -8.72 -6.80 -3.42
C CYS A 69 -8.90 -8.19 -4.03
N SER A 70 -7.80 -8.78 -4.51
CA SER A 70 -7.79 -10.14 -5.04
C SER A 70 -6.65 -10.95 -4.43
N PHE A 71 -6.88 -12.22 -4.15
CA PHE A 71 -5.86 -13.15 -3.67
C PHE A 71 -5.98 -14.46 -4.44
N ASP A 72 -4.86 -14.98 -4.91
CA ASP A 72 -4.72 -16.27 -5.55
C ASP A 72 -3.96 -17.21 -4.60
N ASP A 73 -4.68 -18.18 -4.04
CA ASP A 73 -4.13 -19.12 -3.07
C ASP A 73 -3.02 -20.01 -3.65
N ALA A 74 -3.13 -20.37 -4.94
CA ALA A 74 -2.18 -21.27 -5.61
C ALA A 74 -0.78 -20.64 -5.74
N SER A 75 -0.70 -19.34 -6.01
CA SER A 75 0.55 -18.60 -6.12
C SER A 75 0.94 -17.84 -4.85
N GLY A 76 0.04 -17.73 -3.88
CA GLY A 76 0.21 -16.89 -2.70
C GLY A 76 0.28 -15.39 -3.02
N ARG A 77 -0.13 -14.98 -4.22
CA ARG A 77 -0.05 -13.59 -4.69
C ARG A 77 -1.41 -12.93 -4.73
N GLY A 78 -1.43 -11.62 -4.60
CA GLY A 78 -2.65 -10.86 -4.71
C GLY A 78 -2.40 -9.40 -5.05
N LYS A 79 -3.50 -8.67 -5.16
CA LYS A 79 -3.51 -7.23 -5.42
C LYS A 79 -4.38 -6.55 -4.39
N VAL A 80 -3.93 -5.38 -3.96
CA VAL A 80 -4.65 -4.50 -3.05
C VAL A 80 -4.65 -3.11 -3.63
N ARG A 81 -5.82 -2.47 -3.68
CA ARG A 81 -5.89 -1.07 -4.04
C ARG A 81 -5.89 -0.20 -2.79
N LEU A 82 -4.92 0.70 -2.71
CA LEU A 82 -4.76 1.68 -1.65
C LEU A 82 -5.27 3.03 -2.15
N LYS A 83 -6.13 3.67 -1.38
CA LYS A 83 -6.58 5.05 -1.59
C LYS A 83 -5.97 5.94 -0.53
N TYR A 84 -5.32 7.02 -0.92
CA TYR A 84 -4.65 7.93 0.01
C TYR A 84 -4.61 9.35 -0.52
N ALA A 85 -4.34 10.28 0.39
CA ALA A 85 -4.21 11.70 0.10
C ALA A 85 -2.74 12.09 0.21
N VAL A 86 -2.21 12.79 -0.79
CA VAL A 86 -0.87 13.40 -0.74
C VAL A 86 -1.02 14.90 -0.50
N GLN A 87 -0.34 15.40 0.53
CA GLN A 87 -0.27 16.82 0.87
C GLN A 87 1.15 17.33 0.66
N TYR A 88 1.33 18.43 -0.07
CA TYR A 88 2.64 19.02 -0.30
C TYR A 88 2.82 20.29 0.53
N HIS A 89 3.90 20.33 1.30
CA HIS A 89 4.29 21.52 2.05
C HIS A 89 5.40 22.27 1.32
N PHE A 90 5.15 23.54 0.99
CA PHE A 90 6.15 24.47 0.45
C PHE A 90 6.45 25.55 1.51
N GLY A 91 7.74 25.91 1.63
CA GLY A 91 8.21 26.84 2.66
C GLY A 91 7.51 28.20 2.54
N CYS A 92 6.86 28.60 3.65
CA CYS A 92 6.05 29.81 3.82
C CYS A 92 4.77 29.87 2.97
N SER A 93 3.68 29.37 3.59
CA SER A 93 2.30 29.68 3.26
C SER A 93 1.85 29.23 1.87
N ASP A 94 1.42 27.98 1.77
CA ASP A 94 0.08 27.62 1.27
C ASP A 94 -0.05 26.09 1.27
N LEU A 95 -1.11 25.56 1.90
CA LEU A 95 -1.48 24.15 1.77
C LEU A 95 -2.01 23.96 0.35
N ASN A 96 -1.18 23.40 -0.53
CA ASN A 96 -1.59 23.03 -1.87
C ASN A 96 -2.57 21.84 -1.86
N PRO A 97 -3.36 21.67 -2.93
CA PRO A 97 -4.51 20.76 -2.94
C PRO A 97 -4.14 19.34 -2.54
N VAL A 98 -5.03 18.74 -1.75
CA VAL A 98 -5.00 17.29 -1.47
C VAL A 98 -5.21 16.58 -2.79
N THR A 99 -4.19 15.88 -3.27
CA THR A 99 -4.36 14.97 -4.41
C THR A 99 -4.83 13.63 -3.86
N ASP A 100 -6.07 13.27 -4.16
CA ASP A 100 -6.58 11.92 -3.91
C ASP A 100 -6.01 10.96 -4.95
N ILE A 101 -5.26 9.98 -4.49
CA ILE A 101 -4.64 8.95 -5.30
C ILE A 101 -5.27 7.60 -4.96
N ALA A 102 -5.39 6.74 -5.97
CA ALA A 102 -5.73 5.33 -5.79
C ALA A 102 -4.80 4.46 -6.63
N GLU A 103 -3.97 3.66 -5.96
CA GLU A 103 -2.98 2.80 -6.62
C GLU A 103 -3.19 1.33 -6.28
N THR A 104 -2.93 0.47 -7.25
CA THR A 104 -2.95 -0.98 -7.06
C THR A 104 -1.54 -1.45 -6.76
N CYS A 105 -1.36 -2.04 -5.58
CA CYS A 105 -0.13 -2.65 -5.13
C CYS A 105 -0.25 -4.18 -5.22
N ASP A 106 0.83 -4.84 -5.63
CA ASP A 106 0.92 -6.29 -5.51
C ASP A 106 1.26 -6.67 -4.08
N PHE A 107 0.79 -7.83 -3.63
CA PHE A 107 1.24 -8.44 -2.38
C PHE A 107 1.51 -9.93 -2.55
N PHE A 108 2.32 -10.46 -1.66
CA PHE A 108 2.68 -11.87 -1.60
C PHE A 108 2.64 -12.38 -0.17
N VAL A 109 2.14 -13.59 0.02
CA VAL A 109 2.13 -14.27 1.31
C VAL A 109 3.06 -15.47 1.26
N ASP A 110 4.10 -15.41 2.09
CA ASP A 110 5.02 -16.51 2.32
C ASP A 110 4.50 -17.36 3.48
N GLU A 111 4.05 -18.58 3.17
CA GLU A 111 3.43 -19.47 4.15
C GLU A 111 4.43 -20.05 5.15
N GLU A 112 5.64 -20.35 4.68
CA GLU A 112 6.69 -20.98 5.49
C GLU A 112 7.16 -20.04 6.60
N SER A 113 7.38 -18.77 6.25
CA SER A 113 7.84 -17.74 7.17
C SER A 113 6.71 -16.94 7.82
N CYS A 114 5.45 -17.19 7.43
CA CYS A 114 4.27 -16.43 7.82
C CYS A 114 4.50 -14.92 7.66
N THR A 115 4.82 -14.52 6.42
CA THR A 115 5.15 -13.13 6.08
C THR A 115 4.27 -12.63 4.95
N LEU A 116 3.59 -11.50 5.17
CA LEU A 116 2.94 -10.71 4.13
C LEU A 116 3.93 -9.67 3.60
N SER A 117 4.23 -9.71 2.32
CA SER A 117 5.01 -8.70 1.61
C SER A 117 4.09 -7.84 0.75
N VAL A 118 4.02 -6.54 1.00
CA VAL A 118 3.33 -5.58 0.14
C VAL A 118 4.36 -4.81 -0.67
N PHE A 119 4.16 -4.74 -1.98
CA PHE A 119 5.04 -4.06 -2.92
C PHE A 119 4.42 -2.72 -3.28
N ILE A 120 4.96 -1.65 -2.71
CA ILE A 120 4.58 -0.29 -3.06
C ILE A 120 5.28 0.05 -4.37
N PRO A 121 4.55 0.53 -5.40
CA PRO A 121 5.14 0.87 -6.67
C PRO A 121 6.28 1.88 -6.45
N ASP A 122 7.40 1.66 -7.14
CA ASP A 122 8.35 2.75 -7.32
C ASP A 122 7.82 3.70 -8.38
N LYS A 123 8.37 4.92 -8.39
CA LYS A 123 8.22 5.81 -9.53
C LYS A 123 8.64 5.03 -10.77
N VAL A 124 7.66 4.54 -11.54
CA VAL A 124 7.88 4.25 -12.94
C VAL A 124 8.24 5.61 -13.47
N GLU A 125 9.49 5.81 -13.90
CA GLU A 125 9.82 6.99 -14.70
C GLU A 125 8.68 7.10 -15.70
N ARG A 126 7.87 8.17 -15.60
CA ARG A 126 6.96 8.54 -16.66
C ARG A 126 7.88 8.81 -17.83
N SER A 127 8.18 7.76 -18.59
CA SER A 127 8.68 7.89 -19.93
C SER A 127 7.55 8.67 -20.58
N THR A 128 7.77 9.96 -20.76
CA THR A 128 7.02 10.80 -21.68
C THR A 128 7.22 10.16 -23.06
N VAL A 129 6.51 9.07 -23.31
CA VAL A 129 6.36 8.48 -24.64
C VAL A 129 5.12 9.14 -25.20
N ASP A 130 5.42 10.12 -26.03
CA ASP A 130 4.69 10.49 -27.25
C ASP A 130 3.29 11.08 -27.11
N GLU A 131 3.21 12.41 -27.27
CA GLU A 131 2.19 13.00 -28.15
C GLU A 131 2.89 14.03 -29.07
N PHE A 132 3.16 13.56 -30.30
CA PHE A 132 3.28 14.25 -31.61
C PHE A 132 3.57 15.75 -31.69
#